data_AF-A0A098AUG6-F1
#
_entry.id   AF-A0A098AUG6-F1
#
_cell.length_a   1.000
_cell.length_b   1.000
_cell.length_c   1.000
_cell.angle_alpha   90.00
_cell.angle_beta   90.00
_cell.angle_gamma   90.00
#
_symmetry.space_group_name_H-M   'P 1'
#
loop_
_entity.id
_entity.type
_entity.pdbx_description
1 polymer ?
#
loop_
_entity_poly.entity_id
_entity_poly.type
_entity_poly.pdbx_seq_one_letter_code
_entity_poly.pdbx_strand_id
1 'polypeptide(L)'
;MTEQEMMTLLRKKLDSGMALYQKEWQKRSASELVDMASEIAAAKFVYGELSGGSYSSEYMEYLLRFENPLEVVKDQWISEQTVDFSEELTHALWTLWDKGESESEYTLDPEYAPVSAEEARITLWEFIEAHPNAAFDMMTPGGYVYLTPETAQLLLSGHSVKGNPDSAEFARDIPAEELLEQEICTADFSKGAWRILSDRNPEPRQAQEPFEQGVTMC
;
A
#
# COMPACT_ATOMS: atom_id res chain seq x y z
N MET A 1 10.93 -55.78 -0.77
CA MET A 1 10.43 -55.11 0.45
C MET A 1 9.04 -54.61 0.13
N THR A 2 8.06 -54.83 1.01
CA THR A 2 6.70 -54.33 0.78
C THR A 2 6.62 -52.82 1.07
N GLU A 3 5.64 -52.11 0.51
CA GLU A 3 5.44 -50.68 0.78
C GLU A 3 5.26 -50.39 2.28
N GLN A 4 4.61 -51.30 2.99
CA GLN A 4 4.36 -51.15 4.42
C GLN A 4 5.64 -51.33 5.25
N GLU A 5 6.52 -52.24 4.85
CA GLU A 5 7.88 -52.37 5.42
C GLU A 5 8.71 -51.11 5.14
N MET A 6 8.64 -50.57 3.92
CA MET A 6 9.35 -49.34 3.54
C MET A 6 8.92 -48.14 4.36
N MET A 7 7.62 -47.91 4.48
CA MET A 7 7.08 -46.83 5.32
C MET A 7 7.52 -46.98 6.78
N THR A 8 7.52 -48.20 7.31
CA THR A 8 7.94 -48.45 8.70
C THR A 8 9.42 -48.11 8.90
N LEU A 9 10.28 -48.53 7.98
CA LEU A 9 11.72 -48.23 8.04
C LEU A 9 12.00 -46.74 7.84
N LEU A 10 11.30 -46.10 6.90
CA LEU A 10 11.44 -44.68 6.61
C LEU A 10 11.04 -43.87 7.85
N ARG A 11 9.87 -44.16 8.44
CA ARG A 11 9.40 -43.51 9.66
C ARG A 11 10.41 -43.63 10.80
N LYS A 12 11.00 -44.81 11.01
CA LYS A 12 12.05 -44.99 12.02
C LYS A 12 13.26 -44.08 11.77
N LYS A 13 13.69 -43.91 10.52
CA LYS A 13 14.77 -42.98 10.16
C LYS A 13 14.37 -41.53 10.39
N LEU A 14 13.15 -41.14 10.01
CA LEU A 14 12.61 -39.80 10.23
C LEU A 14 12.53 -39.46 11.74
N ASP A 15 11.99 -40.37 12.55
CA ASP A 15 11.90 -40.21 14.01
C ASP A 15 13.29 -40.03 14.64
N SER A 16 14.26 -40.82 14.17
CA SER A 16 15.65 -40.73 14.63
C SER A 16 16.29 -39.39 14.25
N GLY A 17 16.11 -38.94 13.00
CA GLY A 17 16.60 -37.64 12.53
C GLY A 17 15.95 -36.48 13.28
N MET A 18 14.64 -36.54 13.52
CA MET A 18 13.92 -35.51 14.27
C MET A 18 14.37 -35.45 15.73
N ALA A 19 14.63 -36.59 16.37
CA ALA A 19 15.17 -36.64 17.73
C ALA A 19 16.58 -36.04 17.82
N LEU A 20 17.41 -36.19 16.78
CA LEU A 20 18.73 -35.53 16.70
C LEU A 20 18.56 -34.02 16.59
N TYR A 21 17.71 -33.53 15.69
CA TYR A 21 17.42 -32.10 15.56
C TYR A 21 16.92 -31.49 16.87
N GLN A 22 15.97 -32.13 17.54
CA GLN A 22 15.46 -31.65 18.83
C GLN A 22 16.55 -31.54 19.90
N LYS A 23 17.45 -32.53 19.98
CA LYS A 23 18.59 -32.48 20.90
C LYS A 23 19.57 -31.37 20.57
N GLU A 24 19.83 -31.11 19.30
CA GLU A 24 20.68 -30.01 18.87
C GLU A 24 20.05 -28.64 19.18
N TRP A 25 18.75 -28.47 18.89
CA TRP A 25 18.03 -27.22 19.21
C TRP A 25 18.00 -26.93 20.71
N GLN A 26 17.84 -27.95 21.56
CA GLN A 26 17.85 -27.78 23.01
C GLN A 26 19.19 -27.30 23.59
N LYS A 27 20.29 -27.48 22.86
CA LYS A 27 21.62 -27.01 23.29
C LYS A 27 21.92 -25.57 22.88
N ARG A 28 21.12 -25.00 21.97
CA ARG A 28 21.33 -23.66 21.42
C ARG A 28 20.67 -22.57 22.27
N SER A 29 21.20 -21.37 22.17
CA SER A 29 20.61 -20.18 22.80
C SER A 29 19.34 -19.72 22.08
N ALA A 30 18.56 -18.86 22.74
CA ALA A 30 17.35 -18.30 22.14
C ALA A 30 17.62 -17.52 20.85
N SER A 31 18.72 -16.75 20.79
CA SER A 31 19.10 -15.99 19.58
C SER A 31 19.40 -16.93 18.41
N GLU A 32 20.20 -17.98 18.64
CA GLU A 32 20.55 -18.94 17.60
C GLU A 32 19.32 -19.71 17.09
N LEU A 33 18.33 -19.96 17.97
CA LEU A 33 17.07 -20.58 17.55
C LEU A 33 16.21 -19.65 16.70
N VAL A 34 16.25 -18.33 16.94
CA VAL A 34 15.58 -17.33 16.09
C VAL A 34 16.22 -17.29 14.70
N ASP A 35 17.55 -17.28 14.64
CA ASP A 35 18.29 -17.27 13.36
C ASP A 35 18.01 -18.54 12.54
N MET A 36 17.76 -19.66 13.20
CA MET A 36 17.43 -20.95 12.57
C MET A 36 15.93 -21.18 12.34
N ALA A 37 15.06 -20.19 12.58
CA ALA A 37 13.61 -20.41 12.57
C ALA A 37 13.10 -21.02 11.24
N SER A 38 13.66 -20.60 10.11
CA SER A 38 13.34 -21.16 8.79
C SER A 38 13.72 -22.63 8.66
N GLU A 39 14.91 -23.02 9.13
CA GLU A 39 15.36 -24.42 9.14
C GLU A 39 14.50 -25.30 10.05
N ILE A 40 14.14 -24.78 11.22
CA ILE A 40 13.25 -25.48 12.18
C ILE A 40 11.87 -25.69 11.55
N ALA A 41 11.33 -24.65 10.90
CA ALA A 41 10.03 -24.73 10.21
C ALA A 41 10.08 -25.76 9.08
N ALA A 42 11.12 -25.73 8.24
CA ALA A 42 11.33 -26.71 7.17
C ALA A 42 11.42 -28.14 7.71
N ALA A 43 12.21 -28.37 8.76
CA ALA A 43 12.39 -29.70 9.35
C ALA A 43 11.08 -30.25 9.90
N LYS A 44 10.29 -29.42 10.60
CA LYS A 44 8.98 -29.80 11.13
C LYS A 44 7.97 -30.09 10.03
N PHE A 45 7.95 -29.27 8.98
CA PHE A 45 7.07 -29.46 7.83
C PHE A 45 7.37 -30.78 7.13
N VAL A 46 8.63 -31.00 6.72
CA VAL A 46 9.06 -32.22 6.02
C VAL A 46 8.81 -33.46 6.86
N TYR A 47 9.12 -33.43 8.16
CA TYR A 47 8.81 -34.55 9.05
C TYR A 47 7.31 -34.84 9.10
N GLY A 48 6.46 -33.81 9.23
CA GLY A 48 5.01 -33.96 9.27
C GLY A 48 4.45 -34.61 8.00
N GLU A 49 4.84 -34.11 6.84
CA GLU A 49 4.43 -34.63 5.54
C GLU A 49 4.93 -36.07 5.34
N LEU A 50 6.22 -36.32 5.51
CA LEU A 50 6.81 -37.64 5.25
C LEU A 50 6.36 -38.72 6.23
N SER A 51 6.03 -38.35 7.47
CA SER A 51 5.56 -39.30 8.50
C SER A 51 4.04 -39.56 8.45
N GLY A 52 3.27 -38.64 7.86
CA GLY A 52 1.81 -38.72 7.75
C GLY A 52 1.30 -39.16 6.37
N GLY A 53 2.07 -38.96 5.31
CA GLY A 53 1.65 -39.23 3.93
C GLY A 53 1.86 -40.67 3.44
N SER A 54 1.18 -41.02 2.35
CA SER A 54 1.47 -42.20 1.54
C SER A 54 2.23 -41.78 0.29
N TYR A 55 3.50 -42.17 0.19
CA TYR A 55 4.34 -41.88 -0.97
C TYR A 55 4.46 -43.10 -1.88
N SER A 56 4.84 -42.90 -3.13
CA SER A 56 5.13 -44.02 -4.03
C SER A 56 6.31 -44.84 -3.50
N SER A 57 6.32 -46.12 -3.81
CA SER A 57 7.41 -47.05 -3.51
C SER A 57 8.76 -46.52 -4.01
N GLU A 58 8.80 -45.93 -5.21
CA GLU A 58 10.01 -45.37 -5.80
C GLU A 58 10.64 -44.26 -4.94
N TYR A 59 9.83 -43.34 -4.43
CA TYR A 59 10.33 -42.27 -3.55
C TYR A 59 10.78 -42.82 -2.20
N MET A 60 10.05 -43.77 -1.62
CA MET A 60 10.47 -44.42 -0.38
C MET A 60 11.79 -45.16 -0.54
N GLU A 61 11.96 -45.94 -1.60
CA GLU A 61 13.20 -46.64 -1.91
C GLU A 61 14.37 -45.68 -2.11
N TYR A 62 14.13 -44.54 -2.76
CA TYR A 62 15.13 -43.50 -2.91
C TYR A 62 15.53 -42.91 -1.55
N LEU A 63 14.57 -42.50 -0.73
CA LEU A 63 14.82 -41.89 0.57
C LEU A 63 15.50 -42.85 1.56
N LEU A 64 15.15 -44.14 1.49
CA LEU A 64 15.76 -45.17 2.35
C LEU A 64 17.26 -45.36 2.11
N ARG A 65 17.82 -44.86 1.01
CA ARG A 65 19.27 -44.87 0.72
C ARG A 65 20.07 -43.96 1.65
N PHE A 66 19.45 -42.91 2.20
CA PHE A 66 20.14 -41.93 3.04
C PHE A 66 20.14 -42.35 4.51
N GLU A 67 21.20 -42.04 5.24
CA GLU A 67 21.25 -42.25 6.69
C GLU A 67 20.21 -41.38 7.41
N ASN A 68 20.11 -40.11 6.99
CA ASN A 68 19.18 -39.11 7.51
C ASN A 68 18.32 -38.53 6.36
N PRO A 69 17.27 -39.23 5.91
CA PRO A 69 16.42 -38.75 4.83
C PRO A 69 15.69 -37.43 5.18
N LEU A 70 15.45 -37.17 6.47
CA LEU A 70 14.82 -35.94 6.92
C LEU A 70 15.67 -34.70 6.60
N GLU A 71 16.98 -34.80 6.82
CA GLU A 71 17.93 -33.72 6.49
C GLU A 71 18.00 -33.45 4.99
N VAL A 72 18.12 -34.51 4.17
CA VAL A 72 18.19 -34.39 2.72
C VAL A 72 16.97 -33.67 2.15
N VAL A 73 15.76 -34.09 2.56
CA VAL A 73 14.53 -33.48 2.04
C VAL A 73 14.32 -32.07 2.61
N LYS A 74 14.70 -31.82 3.87
CA LYS A 74 14.67 -30.48 4.47
C LYS A 74 15.58 -29.50 3.72
N ASP A 75 16.82 -29.90 3.40
CA ASP A 75 17.75 -29.05 2.66
C ASP A 75 17.24 -28.76 1.24
N GLN A 76 16.71 -29.78 0.57
CA GLN A 76 16.08 -29.62 -0.75
C GLN A 76 14.87 -28.68 -0.69
N TRP A 77 13.99 -28.84 0.31
CA TRP A 77 12.84 -27.98 0.52
C TRP A 77 13.25 -26.52 0.75
N ILE A 78 14.27 -26.26 1.58
CA ILE A 78 14.79 -24.89 1.79
C ILE A 78 15.28 -24.28 0.48
N SER A 79 15.99 -25.05 -0.34
CA SER A 79 16.44 -24.59 -1.66
C SER A 79 15.26 -24.23 -2.57
N GLU A 80 14.16 -24.97 -2.51
CA GLU A 80 12.95 -24.69 -3.31
C GLU A 80 12.18 -23.46 -2.82
N GLN A 81 12.28 -23.11 -1.53
CA GLN A 81 11.66 -21.91 -0.96
C GLN A 81 12.51 -20.65 -1.14
N THR A 82 13.76 -20.78 -1.63
CA THR A 82 14.65 -19.63 -1.82
C THR A 82 14.29 -18.93 -3.13
N VAL A 83 13.28 -18.07 -3.07
CA VAL A 83 12.80 -17.24 -4.18
C VAL A 83 13.09 -15.77 -3.85
N ASP A 84 13.46 -15.00 -4.87
CA ASP A 84 13.59 -13.54 -4.75
C ASP A 84 12.21 -12.91 -4.73
N PHE A 85 11.84 -12.31 -3.59
CA PHE A 85 10.54 -11.64 -3.37
C PHE A 85 10.63 -10.11 -3.47
N SER A 86 11.70 -9.58 -4.06
CA SER A 86 11.93 -8.12 -4.13
C SER A 86 10.84 -7.38 -4.90
N GLU A 87 10.34 -7.96 -5.99
CA GLU A 87 9.26 -7.38 -6.80
C GLU A 87 7.91 -7.45 -6.08
N GLU A 88 7.61 -8.55 -5.38
CA GLU A 88 6.41 -8.73 -4.58
C GLU A 88 6.36 -7.74 -3.42
N LEU A 89 7.50 -7.52 -2.75
CA LEU A 89 7.61 -6.49 -1.71
C LEU A 89 7.39 -5.10 -2.31
N THR A 90 7.98 -4.81 -3.47
CA THR A 90 7.80 -3.53 -4.16
C THR A 90 6.33 -3.30 -4.51
N HIS A 91 5.64 -4.32 -5.01
CA HIS A 91 4.22 -4.27 -5.30
C HIS A 91 3.35 -4.10 -4.04
N ALA A 92 3.71 -4.77 -2.94
CA ALA A 92 3.03 -4.61 -1.65
C ALA A 92 3.16 -3.17 -1.13
N LEU A 93 4.36 -2.60 -1.19
CA LEU A 93 4.60 -1.20 -0.81
C LEU A 93 3.81 -0.23 -1.69
N TRP A 94 3.84 -0.44 -3.02
CA TRP A 94 3.04 0.35 -3.94
C TRP A 94 1.54 0.27 -3.62
N THR A 95 1.03 -0.93 -3.29
CA THR A 95 -0.38 -1.12 -2.94
C THR A 95 -0.76 -0.40 -1.66
N LEU A 96 0.10 -0.44 -0.63
CA LEU A 96 -0.13 0.27 0.62
C LEU A 96 -0.19 1.79 0.40
N TRP A 97 0.74 2.31 -0.41
CA TRP A 97 0.81 3.73 -0.72
C TRP A 97 -0.34 4.21 -1.63
N ASP A 98 -0.66 3.46 -2.69
CA ASP A 98 -1.69 3.82 -3.68
C ASP A 98 -3.09 3.80 -3.07
N LYS A 99 -3.37 2.80 -2.22
CA LYS A 99 -4.69 2.66 -1.60
C LYS A 99 -4.87 3.53 -0.37
N GLY A 100 -3.82 3.73 0.43
CA GLY A 100 -3.88 4.49 1.68
C GLY A 100 -4.83 3.91 2.76
N GLU A 101 -5.53 2.79 2.49
CA GLU A 101 -6.52 2.19 3.39
C GLU A 101 -5.94 1.86 4.77
N SER A 102 -4.67 1.47 4.81
CA SER A 102 -3.96 1.17 6.05
C SER A 102 -3.79 2.40 6.96
N GLU A 103 -3.81 3.62 6.44
CA GLU A 103 -3.69 4.84 7.25
C GLU A 103 -4.90 5.04 8.18
N SER A 104 -6.05 4.44 7.86
CA SER A 104 -7.24 4.40 8.73
C SER A 104 -7.23 3.24 9.73
N GLU A 105 -6.50 2.17 9.44
CA GLU A 105 -6.46 0.95 10.27
C GLU A 105 -5.36 0.98 11.33
N TYR A 106 -4.28 1.71 11.09
CA TYR A 106 -3.11 1.76 11.96
C TYR A 106 -2.88 3.18 12.50
N THR A 107 -2.36 3.27 13.72
CA THR A 107 -2.00 4.56 14.32
C THR A 107 -0.82 5.18 13.57
N LEU A 108 -1.02 6.38 13.04
CA LEU A 108 0.03 7.15 12.38
C LEU A 108 0.88 7.91 13.39
N ASP A 109 2.16 8.10 13.06
CA ASP A 109 3.02 9.03 13.77
C ASP A 109 2.55 10.47 13.47
N PRO A 110 2.15 11.28 14.47
CA PRO A 110 1.69 12.64 14.24
C PRO A 110 2.71 13.55 13.54
N GLU A 111 4.01 13.26 13.64
CA GLU A 111 5.05 14.03 12.94
C GLU A 111 5.01 13.82 11.41
N TYR A 112 4.53 12.65 10.97
CA TYR A 112 4.52 12.24 9.56
C TYR A 112 3.12 11.93 9.03
N ALA A 113 2.08 12.10 9.85
CA ALA A 113 0.71 11.95 9.43
C ALA A 113 0.44 12.91 8.26
N PRO A 114 -0.23 12.47 7.19
CA PRO A 114 -0.59 13.37 6.12
C PRO A 114 -1.40 14.50 6.71
N VAL A 115 -1.02 15.73 6.36
CA VAL A 115 -1.85 16.90 6.68
C VAL A 115 -3.22 16.60 6.09
N SER A 116 -4.25 16.59 6.92
CA SER A 116 -5.58 16.27 6.44
C SER A 116 -5.91 17.21 5.26
N ALA A 117 -6.61 16.72 4.24
CA ALA A 117 -7.02 17.57 3.11
C ALA A 117 -7.84 18.80 3.58
N GLU A 118 -8.40 18.75 4.79
CA GLU A 118 -9.07 19.88 5.44
C GLU A 118 -8.11 20.94 6.01
N GLU A 119 -6.87 20.57 6.34
CA GLU A 119 -5.83 21.44 6.91
C GLU A 119 -4.83 21.97 5.86
N ALA A 120 -4.63 21.26 4.75
CA ALA A 120 -3.82 21.72 3.61
C ALA A 120 -4.70 22.31 2.49
N ARG A 121 -5.64 23.18 2.85
CA ARG A 121 -6.39 23.99 1.87
C ARG A 121 -5.45 25.02 1.26
N ILE A 122 -4.81 24.65 0.15
CA ILE A 122 -4.04 25.56 -0.67
C ILE A 122 -5.00 26.21 -1.65
N THR A 123 -5.05 27.53 -1.64
CA THR A 123 -5.80 28.30 -2.62
C THR A 123 -5.11 28.23 -3.98
N LEU A 124 -5.87 28.41 -5.06
CA LEU A 124 -5.28 28.49 -6.39
C LEU A 124 -4.21 29.59 -6.47
N TRP A 125 -4.40 30.70 -5.76
CA TRP A 125 -3.42 31.78 -5.67
C TRP A 125 -2.05 31.28 -5.18
N GLU A 126 -2.02 30.64 -4.01
CA GLU A 126 -0.78 30.10 -3.41
C GLU A 126 -0.12 29.06 -4.33
N PHE A 127 -0.94 28.24 -4.99
CA PHE A 127 -0.43 27.20 -5.88
C PHE A 127 0.18 27.76 -7.17
N ILE A 128 -0.41 28.79 -7.77
CA ILE A 128 0.16 29.46 -8.95
C ILE A 128 1.44 30.21 -8.57
N GLU A 129 1.45 30.87 -7.40
CA GLU A 129 2.65 31.57 -6.90
C GLU A 129 3.83 30.61 -6.70
N ALA A 130 3.57 29.40 -6.21
CA ALA A 130 4.58 28.35 -6.08
C ALA A 130 5.07 27.77 -7.43
N HIS A 131 4.31 27.95 -8.51
CA HIS A 131 4.58 27.37 -9.84
C HIS A 131 4.54 28.42 -10.97
N PRO A 132 5.37 29.47 -10.94
CA PRO A 132 5.20 30.67 -11.78
C PRO A 132 5.36 30.44 -13.29
N ASN A 133 5.98 29.33 -13.70
CA ASN A 133 6.26 28.99 -15.10
C ASN A 133 5.47 27.77 -15.59
N ALA A 134 4.47 27.31 -14.84
CA ALA A 134 3.68 26.13 -15.20
C ALA A 134 2.42 26.51 -15.97
N ALA A 135 1.91 25.57 -16.77
CA ALA A 135 0.56 25.62 -17.31
C ALA A 135 -0.39 24.84 -16.39
N PHE A 136 -1.65 25.27 -16.34
CA PHE A 136 -2.68 24.70 -15.48
C PHE A 136 -3.90 24.32 -16.31
N ASP A 137 -4.32 23.08 -16.16
CA ASP A 137 -5.42 22.42 -16.85
C ASP A 137 -6.50 22.13 -15.79
N MET A 138 -7.49 23.02 -15.67
CA MET A 138 -8.35 23.10 -14.49
C MET A 138 -9.79 22.70 -14.78
N MET A 139 -10.34 21.86 -13.90
CA MET A 139 -11.78 21.66 -13.74
C MET A 139 -12.26 22.47 -12.55
N THR A 140 -13.05 23.51 -12.82
CA THR A 140 -13.65 24.39 -11.81
C THR A 140 -15.15 24.13 -11.72
N PRO A 141 -15.86 24.58 -10.67
CA PRO A 141 -17.32 24.49 -10.61
C PRO A 141 -18.01 25.27 -11.74
N GLY A 142 -17.32 26.24 -12.33
CA GLY A 142 -17.79 27.04 -13.47
C GLY A 142 -17.39 26.48 -14.84
N GLY A 143 -16.83 25.26 -14.90
CA GLY A 143 -16.36 24.59 -16.11
C GLY A 143 -14.84 24.59 -16.25
N TYR A 144 -14.38 24.33 -17.47
CA TYR A 144 -12.97 24.14 -17.76
C TYR A 144 -12.22 25.47 -17.90
N VAL A 145 -11.03 25.56 -17.31
CA VAL A 145 -10.15 26.73 -17.45
C VAL A 145 -8.74 26.23 -17.77
N TYR A 146 -8.14 26.79 -18.81
CA TYR A 146 -6.73 26.53 -19.13
C TYR A 146 -5.93 27.81 -18.95
N LEU A 147 -4.89 27.74 -18.14
CA LEU A 147 -3.97 28.83 -17.89
C LEU A 147 -2.59 28.49 -18.45
N THR A 148 -2.07 29.34 -19.32
CA THR A 148 -0.63 29.35 -19.66
C THR A 148 0.12 30.08 -18.55
N PRO A 149 1.46 29.97 -18.49
CA PRO A 149 2.25 30.77 -17.54
C PRO A 149 1.92 32.26 -17.60
N GLU A 150 1.73 32.80 -18.80
CA GLU A 150 1.42 34.22 -19.01
C GLU A 150 0.03 34.58 -18.49
N THR A 151 -0.99 33.76 -18.77
CA THR A 151 -2.35 34.05 -18.28
C THR A 151 -2.49 33.81 -16.78
N ALA A 152 -1.72 32.89 -16.21
CA ALA A 152 -1.63 32.69 -14.77
C ALA A 152 -1.03 33.92 -14.06
N GLN A 153 0.03 34.54 -14.61
CA GLN A 153 0.59 35.79 -14.08
C GLN A 153 -0.40 36.97 -14.22
N LEU A 154 -1.13 37.03 -15.34
CA LEU A 154 -2.20 38.02 -15.50
C LEU A 154 -3.29 37.85 -14.44
N LEU A 155 -3.68 36.60 -14.15
CA LEU A 155 -4.63 36.27 -13.09
C LEU A 155 -4.13 36.77 -11.72
N LEU A 156 -2.88 36.47 -11.34
CA LEU A 156 -2.27 36.94 -10.09
C LEU A 156 -2.22 38.49 -9.98
N SER A 157 -2.15 39.19 -11.12
CA SER A 157 -2.22 40.66 -11.18
C SER A 157 -3.64 41.24 -11.19
N GLY A 158 -4.66 40.40 -11.04
CA GLY A 158 -6.07 40.81 -10.94
C GLY A 158 -6.85 40.82 -12.25
N HIS A 159 -6.30 40.31 -13.35
CA HIS A 159 -6.99 40.29 -14.64
C HIS A 159 -7.88 39.05 -14.79
N SER A 160 -9.06 39.24 -15.38
CA SER A 160 -9.96 38.15 -15.71
C SER A 160 -9.40 37.23 -16.81
N VAL A 161 -9.78 35.96 -16.76
CA VAL A 161 -9.42 34.94 -17.76
C VAL A 161 -10.65 34.33 -18.40
N LYS A 162 -10.49 33.68 -19.56
CA LYS A 162 -11.59 32.98 -20.23
C LYS A 162 -11.76 31.57 -19.69
N GLY A 163 -12.95 31.26 -19.17
CA GLY A 163 -13.37 29.88 -18.88
C GLY A 163 -14.25 29.34 -19.98
N ASN A 164 -14.08 28.06 -20.32
CA ASN A 164 -14.78 27.38 -21.40
C ASN A 164 -15.59 26.19 -20.86
N PRO A 165 -16.93 26.24 -20.88
CA PRO A 165 -17.77 25.10 -20.47
C PRO A 165 -18.00 24.12 -21.63
N ASP A 166 -16.92 23.68 -22.30
CA ASP A 166 -16.88 22.73 -23.43
C ASP A 166 -17.16 23.26 -24.85
N SER A 167 -17.61 24.50 -25.04
CA SER A 167 -17.65 25.14 -26.37
C SER A 167 -17.31 26.64 -26.34
N ALA A 168 -16.50 27.08 -27.32
CA ALA A 168 -15.96 28.45 -27.37
C ALA A 168 -17.02 29.56 -27.47
N GLU A 169 -18.24 29.22 -27.91
CA GLU A 169 -19.40 30.12 -27.98
C GLU A 169 -19.97 30.50 -26.61
N PHE A 170 -19.69 29.72 -25.56
CA PHE A 170 -20.11 30.00 -24.18
C PHE A 170 -18.94 30.43 -23.29
N ALA A 171 -17.81 30.84 -23.89
CA ALA A 171 -16.66 31.29 -23.14
C ALA A 171 -17.00 32.54 -22.31
N ARG A 172 -16.89 32.44 -20.98
CA ARG A 172 -17.15 33.53 -20.05
C ARG A 172 -15.86 34.13 -19.53
N ASP A 173 -15.88 35.43 -19.25
CA ASP A 173 -14.82 36.05 -18.45
C ASP A 173 -15.04 35.65 -16.98
N ILE A 174 -14.00 35.10 -16.37
CA ILE A 174 -13.94 34.72 -14.96
C ILE A 174 -13.04 35.73 -14.26
N PRO A 175 -13.55 36.50 -13.29
CA PRO A 175 -12.75 37.41 -12.47
C PRO A 175 -11.61 36.68 -11.75
N ALA A 176 -10.49 37.39 -11.55
CA ALA A 176 -9.34 36.83 -10.86
C ALA A 176 -9.69 36.37 -9.43
N GLU A 177 -10.42 37.20 -8.68
CA GLU A 177 -10.90 36.88 -7.33
C GLU A 177 -11.73 35.58 -7.29
N GLU A 178 -12.63 35.36 -8.25
CA GLU A 178 -13.49 34.17 -8.32
C GLU A 178 -12.66 32.88 -8.47
N LEU A 179 -11.54 32.94 -9.18
CA LEU A 179 -10.74 31.78 -9.51
C LEU A 179 -9.60 31.56 -8.48
N LEU A 180 -8.96 32.63 -8.04
CA LEU A 180 -7.83 32.61 -7.11
C LEU A 180 -8.22 32.18 -5.69
N GLU A 181 -9.46 32.45 -5.27
CA GLU A 181 -9.99 32.05 -3.95
C GLU A 181 -10.47 30.59 -3.91
N GLN A 182 -10.44 29.87 -5.04
CA GLN A 182 -10.83 28.45 -5.07
C GLN A 182 -9.79 27.59 -4.37
N GLU A 183 -10.26 26.54 -3.70
CA GLU A 183 -9.40 25.55 -3.05
C GLU A 183 -9.06 24.44 -4.02
N ILE A 184 -7.80 24.00 -3.99
CA ILE A 184 -7.37 22.84 -4.78
C ILE A 184 -7.82 21.56 -4.07
N CYS A 185 -8.69 20.79 -4.73
CA CYS A 185 -9.11 19.47 -4.26
C CYS A 185 -8.07 18.41 -4.64
N THR A 186 -7.57 18.46 -5.88
CA THR A 186 -6.52 17.57 -6.38
C THR A 186 -5.61 18.32 -7.36
N ALA A 187 -4.32 17.95 -7.39
CA ALA A 187 -3.35 18.50 -8.33
C ALA A 187 -2.33 17.44 -8.76
N ASP A 188 -2.31 17.10 -10.05
CA ASP A 188 -1.38 16.11 -10.62
C ASP A 188 -0.60 16.70 -11.80
N PHE A 189 0.73 16.60 -11.76
CA PHE A 189 1.56 17.08 -12.87
C PHE A 189 1.69 16.01 -13.95
N SER A 190 1.23 16.31 -15.18
CA SER A 190 1.43 15.41 -16.31
C SER A 190 1.36 16.12 -17.66
N LYS A 191 2.10 15.61 -18.65
CA LYS A 191 2.14 16.17 -20.03
C LYS A 191 2.46 17.69 -20.08
N GLY A 192 3.26 18.19 -19.13
CA GLY A 192 3.71 19.58 -19.11
C GLY A 192 2.74 20.59 -18.49
N ALA A 193 1.65 20.13 -17.87
CA ALA A 193 0.70 20.97 -17.14
C ALA A 193 0.26 20.30 -15.83
N TRP A 194 -0.12 21.12 -14.85
CA TRP A 194 -0.83 20.67 -13.65
C TRP A 194 -2.30 20.46 -13.98
N ARG A 195 -2.82 19.24 -13.79
CA ARG A 195 -4.26 18.97 -13.83
C ARG A 195 -4.84 19.23 -12.46
N ILE A 196 -5.74 20.19 -12.38
CA ILE A 196 -6.29 20.66 -11.11
C ILE A 196 -7.79 20.43 -11.09
N LEU A 197 -8.29 19.81 -10.02
CA LEU A 197 -9.68 19.92 -9.62
C LEU A 197 -9.75 20.95 -8.51
N SER A 198 -10.59 21.96 -8.68
CA SER A 198 -10.81 23.02 -7.70
C SER A 198 -12.28 23.16 -7.37
N ASP A 199 -12.59 23.61 -6.16
CA ASP A 199 -13.95 23.93 -5.74
C ASP A 199 -14.00 25.30 -5.07
N ARG A 200 -15.21 25.87 -4.96
CA ARG A 200 -15.44 27.10 -4.21
C ARG A 200 -15.08 26.83 -2.76
N ASN A 201 -14.34 27.76 -2.14
CA ASN A 201 -14.19 27.76 -0.69
C ASN A 201 -15.61 27.74 -0.07
N PRO A 202 -15.98 26.70 0.70
CA PRO A 202 -17.26 26.71 1.38
C PRO A 202 -17.21 27.88 2.35
N GLU A 203 -18.04 28.92 2.12
CA GLU A 203 -18.30 29.90 3.18
C GLU A 203 -18.52 29.12 4.48
N PRO A 204 -17.92 29.54 5.62
CA PRO A 204 -18.06 28.80 6.86
C PRO A 204 -19.55 28.59 7.08
N ARG A 205 -20.01 27.33 7.07
CA ARG A 205 -21.41 26.99 7.34
C ARG A 205 -21.75 27.76 8.60
N GLN A 206 -22.60 28.78 8.48
CA GLN A 206 -23.12 29.47 9.65
C GLN A 206 -23.63 28.36 10.55
N ALA A 207 -23.02 28.25 11.74
CA ALA A 207 -23.42 27.28 12.73
C ALA A 207 -24.94 27.36 12.79
N GLN A 208 -25.61 26.23 12.53
CA GLN A 208 -27.05 26.14 12.74
C GLN A 208 -27.29 26.61 14.17
N GLU A 209 -27.92 27.78 14.31
CA GLU A 209 -28.35 28.26 15.60
C GLU A 209 -29.21 27.15 16.23
N PRO A 210 -28.89 26.70 17.45
CA PRO A 210 -29.62 25.62 18.07
C PRO A 210 -31.08 26.04 18.22
N PHE A 211 -31.97 25.25 17.65
CA PHE A 211 -33.43 25.40 17.77
C PHE A 211 -33.81 25.41 19.25
N GLU A 212 -34.12 26.58 19.81
CA GLU A 212 -34.73 26.66 21.14
C GLU A 212 -36.16 26.11 21.06
N GLN A 213 -36.34 24.83 21.41
CA GLN A 213 -37.66 24.29 21.69
C GLN A 213 -38.15 24.83 23.03
N GLY A 214 -38.89 25.94 22.99
CA GLY A 214 -39.71 26.42 24.10
C GLY A 214 -40.83 25.44 24.41
N VAL A 215 -40.62 24.54 25.37
CA VAL A 215 -41.70 23.72 25.95
C VAL A 215 -42.51 24.61 26.90
N THR A 216 -43.67 25.06 26.45
CA THR A 216 -44.68 25.65 27.34
C THR A 216 -45.54 24.50 27.89
N MET A 217 -45.35 24.16 29.15
CA MET A 217 -46.23 23.23 29.88
C MET A 217 -47.50 23.99 30.25
N CYS A 218 -48.63 23.59 29.67
CA CYS A 218 -49.98 23.91 30.16
C CYS A 218 -50.59 22.65 30.76
#